data_AF-A0A7J6N2W8-F1
#
_entry.id   AF-A0A7J6N2W8-F1
#
_cell.length_a   1.000
_cell.length_b   1.000
_cell.length_c   1.000
_cell.angle_alpha   90.00
_cell.angle_beta   90.00
_cell.angle_gamma   90.00
#
_symmetry.space_group_name_H-M   'P 1'
#
loop_
_entity.id
_entity.type
_entity.pdbx_description
1 polymer ?
#
loop_
_entity_poly.entity_id
_entity_poly.type
_entity_poly.pdbx_seq_one_letter_code
_entity_poly.pdbx_strand_id
1 'polypeptide(L)'
;MFDVGCCVGMGTSRPVAVLRGVVVVAVRMSNNEQCCQEWMTKLEQRTIELASASSREALLKRELESLTAACARAEAKATGLEEEKKDWQMEKKQLEAEVDRLHNEECEVRSRLEKERAEHQRTRVHLELRCEGLQKQRQEALLGDSGAMGVGLATAASSGSSLARFQLESCRLRVQSLLGRISELEAELRLAFNDCRAAETKAKKTEKIQ
;
A
#
# COMPACT_ATOMS: atom_id res chain seq x y z
N MET A 1 10.24 -85.99 25.77
CA MET A 1 9.41 -85.49 26.88
C MET A 1 10.32 -84.86 27.92
N PHE A 2 10.41 -83.54 27.94
CA PHE A 2 10.47 -82.74 29.16
C PHE A 2 9.93 -81.36 28.78
N ASP A 3 8.72 -81.12 29.25
CA ASP A 3 8.00 -79.85 29.21
C ASP A 3 8.38 -79.08 30.48
N VAL A 4 8.79 -77.83 30.35
CA VAL A 4 8.74 -76.85 31.45
C VAL A 4 8.30 -75.52 30.84
N GLY A 5 7.05 -75.16 31.13
CA GLY A 5 6.37 -73.99 30.60
C GLY A 5 6.69 -72.67 31.32
N CYS A 6 6.25 -71.62 30.62
CA CYS A 6 5.72 -70.31 31.03
C CYS A 6 6.35 -69.54 32.22
N CYS A 7 6.72 -68.27 31.96
CA CYS A 7 5.93 -67.12 32.43
C CYS A 7 6.37 -65.79 31.78
N VAL A 8 5.36 -64.95 31.53
CA VAL A 8 5.39 -63.60 30.94
C VAL A 8 5.78 -62.57 32.01
N GLY A 9 6.50 -61.52 31.61
CA GLY A 9 6.71 -60.31 32.41
C GLY A 9 7.18 -59.14 31.57
N MET A 10 6.25 -58.28 31.15
CA MET A 10 6.53 -56.96 30.58
C MET A 10 7.06 -56.05 31.68
N GLY A 11 8.23 -55.45 31.48
CA GLY A 11 8.86 -54.53 32.41
C GLY A 11 10.11 -53.94 31.78
N THR A 12 9.95 -52.79 31.13
CA THR A 12 10.94 -52.08 30.32
C THR A 12 12.04 -51.49 31.19
N SER A 13 13.06 -52.28 31.52
CA SER A 13 14.35 -51.79 32.01
C SER A 13 15.43 -52.86 31.87
N ARG A 14 16.56 -52.44 31.25
CA ARG A 14 17.88 -53.10 31.14
C ARG A 14 18.16 -53.95 29.89
N PRO A 15 19.08 -53.52 29.01
CA PRO A 15 19.81 -54.43 28.15
C PRO A 15 21.09 -54.88 28.89
N VAL A 16 20.98 -55.82 29.82
CA VAL A 16 22.16 -56.50 30.40
C VAL A 16 22.03 -58.03 30.36
N ALA A 17 20.87 -58.57 29.97
CA ALA A 17 20.60 -60.01 30.06
C ALA A 17 20.94 -60.84 28.81
N VAL A 18 21.33 -60.23 27.68
CA VAL A 18 21.56 -60.99 26.43
C VAL A 18 22.95 -61.64 26.37
N LEU A 19 23.92 -61.19 27.17
CA LEU A 19 25.28 -61.74 27.13
C LEU A 19 25.46 -63.05 27.93
N ARG A 20 24.53 -63.42 28.81
CA ARG A 20 24.67 -64.65 29.63
C ARG A 20 24.22 -65.94 28.92
N GLY A 21 23.41 -65.85 27.86
CA GLY A 21 22.96 -67.02 27.10
C GLY A 21 23.97 -67.53 26.05
N VAL A 22 24.88 -66.66 25.60
CA VAL A 22 25.86 -67.00 24.54
C VAL A 22 27.05 -67.79 25.08
N VAL A 23 27.40 -67.61 26.35
CA VAL A 23 28.57 -68.25 26.97
C VAL A 23 28.37 -69.75 27.23
N VAL A 24 27.13 -70.22 27.41
CA VAL A 24 26.85 -71.61 27.78
C VAL A 24 26.93 -72.60 26.60
N VAL A 25 26.79 -72.12 25.35
CA VAL A 25 26.88 -72.99 24.16
C VAL A 25 28.33 -73.28 23.75
N ALA A 26 29.30 -72.47 24.18
CA ALA A 26 30.71 -72.61 23.80
C ALA A 26 31.43 -73.81 24.45
N VAL A 27 30.91 -74.36 25.56
CA VAL A 27 31.65 -75.34 26.37
C VAL A 27 31.58 -76.79 25.83
N ARG A 28 30.73 -77.06 24.82
CA ARG A 28 30.57 -78.42 24.26
C ARG A 28 31.28 -78.66 22.91
N MET A 29 31.98 -77.66 22.38
CA MET A 29 32.80 -77.76 21.16
C MET A 29 34.27 -77.94 21.55
N SER A 30 34.59 -79.14 22.04
CA SER A 30 35.95 -79.50 22.42
C SER A 30 36.72 -80.10 21.24
N ASN A 31 37.99 -79.69 21.11
CA ASN A 31 39.11 -80.31 20.37
C ASN A 31 39.39 -79.92 18.91
N ASN A 32 38.89 -78.80 18.39
CA ASN A 32 39.43 -78.29 17.12
C ASN A 32 39.73 -76.79 17.22
N GLU A 33 40.99 -76.44 17.51
CA GLU A 33 41.47 -75.03 17.61
C GLU A 33 41.03 -74.19 16.40
N GLN A 34 40.98 -74.81 15.23
CA GLN A 34 40.55 -74.20 13.97
C GLN A 34 39.09 -73.74 14.01
N CYS A 35 38.19 -74.51 14.65
CA CYS A 35 36.78 -74.16 14.80
C CYS A 35 36.61 -72.99 15.79
N CYS A 36 37.37 -72.98 16.88
CA CYS A 36 37.38 -71.86 17.83
C CYS A 36 37.90 -70.56 17.20
N GLN A 37 38.97 -70.63 16.41
CA GLN A 37 39.51 -69.47 15.69
C GLN A 37 38.51 -68.92 14.66
N GLU A 38 37.87 -69.78 13.88
CA GLU A 38 36.85 -69.36 12.90
C GLU A 38 35.62 -68.72 13.58
N TRP A 39 35.24 -69.22 14.76
CA TRP A 39 34.13 -68.65 15.51
C TRP A 39 34.48 -67.28 16.12
N MET A 40 35.70 -67.14 16.64
CA MET A 40 36.22 -65.88 17.16
C MET A 40 36.31 -64.80 16.07
N THR A 41 36.84 -65.12 14.89
CA THR A 41 36.91 -64.15 13.77
C THR A 41 35.53 -63.75 13.28
N LYS A 42 34.57 -64.69 13.19
CA LYS A 42 33.17 -64.36 12.87
C LYS A 42 32.53 -63.45 13.91
N LEU A 43 32.83 -63.64 15.20
CA LEU A 43 32.33 -62.81 16.30
C LEU A 43 32.91 -61.39 16.24
N GLU A 44 34.22 -61.27 16.02
CA GLU A 44 34.90 -59.98 15.84
C GLU A 44 34.32 -59.22 14.65
N GLN A 45 34.16 -59.89 13.51
CA GLN A 45 33.58 -59.30 12.31
C GLN A 45 32.15 -58.81 12.53
N ARG A 46 31.32 -59.61 13.21
CA ARG A 46 29.94 -59.21 13.56
C ARG A 46 29.90 -58.04 14.54
N THR A 47 30.88 -57.96 15.45
CA THR A 47 31.03 -56.84 16.38
C THR A 47 31.38 -55.55 15.65
N ILE A 48 32.30 -55.61 14.68
CA ILE A 48 32.66 -54.49 13.81
C ILE A 48 31.44 -54.05 12.97
N GLU A 49 30.71 -55.00 12.38
CA GLU A 49 29.49 -54.71 11.62
C GLU A 49 28.44 -54.01 12.47
N LEU A 50 28.16 -54.50 13.67
CA LEU A 50 27.21 -53.89 14.61
C LEU A 50 27.66 -52.49 15.06
N ALA A 51 28.96 -52.30 15.34
CA ALA A 51 29.51 -50.99 15.66
C ALA A 51 29.35 -49.99 14.50
N SER A 52 29.60 -50.43 13.26
CA SER A 52 29.40 -49.62 12.06
C SER A 52 27.92 -49.29 11.80
N ALA A 53 27.02 -50.22 12.10
CA ALA A 53 25.58 -50.01 11.97
C ALA A 53 25.07 -49.01 13.02
N SER A 54 25.51 -49.14 14.27
CA SER A 54 25.19 -48.21 15.36
C SER A 54 25.69 -46.79 15.06
N SER A 55 26.90 -46.67 14.49
CA SER A 55 27.43 -45.37 14.06
C SER A 55 26.59 -44.73 12.96
N ARG A 56 26.16 -45.51 11.95
CA ARG A 56 25.25 -45.03 10.89
C ARG A 56 23.89 -44.63 11.43
N GLU A 57 23.32 -45.39 12.35
CA GLU A 57 22.05 -45.06 13.00
C GLU A 57 22.14 -43.73 13.76
N ALA A 58 23.23 -43.48 14.47
CA ALA A 58 23.46 -42.22 15.18
C ALA A 58 23.57 -41.02 14.22
N LEU A 59 24.19 -41.19 13.05
CA LEU A 59 24.25 -40.15 12.02
C LEU A 59 22.87 -39.83 11.47
N LEU A 60 22.09 -40.86 11.08
CA LEU A 60 20.73 -40.69 10.55
C LEU A 60 19.81 -40.01 11.57
N LYS A 61 19.94 -40.30 12.87
CA LYS A 61 19.17 -39.61 13.92
C LYS A 61 19.49 -38.11 13.99
N ARG A 62 20.77 -37.74 13.91
CA ARG A 62 21.16 -36.31 13.87
C ARG A 62 20.65 -35.61 12.63
N GLU A 63 20.71 -36.26 11.47
CA GLU A 63 20.17 -35.72 10.22
C GLU A 63 18.66 -35.53 10.30
N LEU A 64 17.94 -36.51 10.86
CA LEU A 64 16.49 -36.42 11.08
C LEU A 64 16.12 -35.26 12.01
N GLU A 65 16.83 -35.10 13.12
CA GLU A 65 16.63 -33.98 14.07
C GLU A 65 16.91 -32.63 13.39
N SER A 66 17.99 -32.53 12.62
CA SER A 66 18.34 -31.34 11.85
C SER A 66 17.28 -30.98 10.80
N LEU A 67 16.79 -31.97 10.05
CA LEU A 67 15.73 -31.78 9.06
C LEU A 67 14.40 -31.40 9.72
N THR A 68 14.06 -32.01 10.85
CA THR A 68 12.84 -31.66 11.60
C THR A 68 12.89 -30.22 12.08
N ALA A 69 14.04 -29.77 12.60
CA ALA A 69 14.23 -28.38 12.97
C ALA A 69 14.19 -27.43 11.76
N ALA A 70 14.68 -27.85 10.59
CA ALA A 70 14.58 -27.08 9.36
C ALA A 70 13.14 -26.95 8.86
N CYS A 71 12.35 -28.03 8.91
CA CYS A 71 10.93 -28.01 8.59
C CYS A 71 10.16 -27.06 9.52
N ALA A 72 10.37 -27.14 10.84
CA ALA A 72 9.73 -26.24 11.78
C ALA A 72 10.03 -24.75 11.51
N ARG A 73 11.28 -24.42 11.14
CA ARG A 73 11.64 -23.05 10.73
C ARG A 73 10.97 -22.63 9.42
N ALA A 74 10.87 -23.53 8.46
CA ALA A 74 10.22 -23.27 7.18
C ALA A 74 8.71 -23.04 7.37
N GLU A 75 8.07 -23.83 8.22
CA GLU A 75 6.65 -23.67 8.59
C GLU A 75 6.41 -22.32 9.27
N ALA A 76 7.22 -21.95 10.26
CA ALA A 76 7.12 -20.64 10.92
C ALA A 76 7.31 -19.46 9.95
N LYS A 77 8.21 -19.61 8.97
CA LYS A 77 8.40 -18.61 7.92
C LYS A 77 7.20 -18.55 6.98
N ALA A 78 6.62 -19.69 6.61
CA ALA A 78 5.45 -19.76 5.75
C ALA A 78 4.22 -19.11 6.41
N THR A 79 4.02 -19.33 7.72
CA THR A 79 2.94 -18.67 8.47
C THR A 79 3.13 -17.15 8.50
N GLY A 80 4.36 -16.67 8.76
CA GLY A 80 4.65 -15.23 8.74
C GLY A 80 4.42 -14.59 7.37
N LEU A 81 4.82 -15.27 6.29
CA LEU A 81 4.58 -14.78 4.92
C LEU A 81 3.08 -14.73 4.56
N GLU A 82 2.27 -15.66 5.07
CA GLU A 82 0.83 -15.64 4.81
C GLU A 82 0.11 -14.53 5.59
N GLU A 83 0.61 -14.17 6.77
CA GLU A 83 0.15 -12.98 7.52
C GLU A 83 0.53 -11.70 6.78
N GLU A 84 1.80 -11.55 6.38
CA GLU A 84 2.28 -10.39 5.64
C GLU A 84 1.50 -10.19 4.32
N LYS A 85 1.23 -11.28 3.60
CA LYS A 85 0.40 -11.26 2.41
C LYS A 85 -1.03 -10.77 2.68
N LYS A 86 -1.62 -11.11 3.83
CA LYS A 86 -2.96 -10.61 4.20
C LYS A 86 -2.91 -9.11 4.49
N ASP A 87 -1.86 -8.63 5.15
CA ASP A 87 -1.67 -7.21 5.43
C ASP A 87 -1.53 -6.41 4.13
N TRP A 88 -0.67 -6.86 3.21
CA TRP A 88 -0.54 -6.26 1.88
C TRP A 88 -1.85 -6.29 1.07
N GLN A 89 -2.64 -7.35 1.18
CA GLN A 89 -3.96 -7.42 0.53
C GLN A 89 -4.96 -6.45 1.15
N MET A 90 -4.90 -6.22 2.46
CA MET A 90 -5.76 -5.25 3.13
C MET A 90 -5.37 -3.83 2.74
N GLU A 91 -4.08 -3.50 2.76
CA GLU A 91 -3.55 -2.21 2.34
C GLU A 91 -3.90 -1.91 0.89
N LYS A 92 -3.72 -2.90 -0.01
CA LYS A 92 -4.13 -2.78 -1.40
C LYS A 92 -5.61 -2.39 -1.54
N LYS A 93 -6.51 -3.06 -0.80
CA LYS A 93 -7.95 -2.75 -0.84
C LYS A 93 -8.26 -1.35 -0.33
N GLN A 94 -7.55 -0.90 0.71
CA GLN A 94 -7.71 0.46 1.23
C GLN A 94 -7.27 1.51 0.21
N LEU A 95 -6.14 1.29 -0.44
CA LEU A 95 -5.64 2.17 -1.50
C LEU A 95 -6.57 2.19 -2.72
N GLU A 96 -7.09 1.04 -3.15
CA GLU A 96 -8.08 0.96 -4.22
C GLU A 96 -9.35 1.77 -3.88
N ALA A 97 -9.87 1.65 -2.66
CA ALA A 97 -11.01 2.43 -2.21
C ALA A 97 -10.73 3.95 -2.15
N GLU A 98 -9.51 4.34 -1.77
CA GLU A 98 -9.09 5.73 -1.73
C GLU A 98 -8.93 6.32 -3.14
N VAL A 99 -8.41 5.55 -4.08
CA VAL A 99 -8.34 5.93 -5.50
C VAL A 99 -9.74 6.17 -6.06
N ASP A 100 -10.69 5.27 -5.78
CA ASP A 100 -12.08 5.44 -6.23
C ASP A 100 -12.73 6.69 -5.60
N ARG A 101 -12.48 6.95 -4.31
CA ARG A 101 -12.96 8.16 -3.62
C ARG A 101 -12.41 9.43 -4.29
N LEU A 102 -11.10 9.49 -4.50
CA LEU A 102 -10.44 10.63 -5.13
C LEU A 102 -10.90 10.84 -6.58
N HIS A 103 -11.12 9.75 -7.32
CA HIS A 103 -11.63 9.83 -8.69
C HIS A 103 -13.04 10.42 -8.73
N ASN A 104 -13.91 10.01 -7.80
CA ASN A 104 -15.25 10.58 -7.69
C ASN A 104 -15.21 12.07 -7.33
N GLU A 105 -14.35 12.48 -6.39
CA GLU A 105 -14.16 13.88 -6.03
C GLU A 105 -13.63 14.72 -7.20
N GLU A 106 -12.69 14.18 -7.95
CA GLU A 106 -12.19 14.81 -9.17
C GLU A 106 -13.33 15.02 -10.19
N CYS A 107 -14.16 14.00 -10.41
CA CYS A 107 -15.29 14.07 -11.32
C CYS A 107 -16.31 15.13 -10.88
N GLU A 108 -16.61 15.20 -9.58
CA GLU A 108 -17.49 16.25 -9.04
C GLU A 108 -16.90 17.64 -9.26
N VAL A 109 -15.62 17.84 -8.96
CA VAL A 109 -14.95 19.14 -9.13
C VAL A 109 -14.94 19.55 -10.59
N ARG A 110 -14.62 18.63 -11.51
CA ARG A 110 -14.67 18.89 -12.96
C ARG A 110 -16.08 19.27 -13.40
N SER A 111 -17.10 18.55 -12.93
CA SER A 111 -18.50 18.88 -13.22
C SER A 111 -18.91 20.26 -12.71
N ARG A 112 -18.51 20.62 -11.49
CA ARG A 112 -18.77 21.95 -10.91
C ARG A 112 -18.09 23.05 -11.73
N LEU A 113 -16.83 22.84 -12.11
CA LEU A 113 -16.08 23.79 -12.92
C LEU A 113 -16.69 23.99 -14.32
N GLU A 114 -17.16 22.92 -14.95
CA GLU A 114 -17.85 23.01 -16.24
C GLU A 114 -19.16 23.80 -16.14
N LYS A 115 -19.94 23.59 -15.06
CA LYS A 115 -21.16 24.37 -14.78
C LYS A 115 -20.84 25.85 -14.59
N GLU A 116 -19.84 26.18 -13.78
CA GLU A 116 -19.42 27.56 -13.57
C GLU A 116 -18.94 28.22 -14.87
N ARG A 117 -18.16 27.52 -15.69
CA ARG A 117 -17.73 28.02 -17.00
C ARG A 117 -18.92 28.31 -17.92
N ALA A 118 -19.92 27.43 -17.92
CA ALA A 118 -21.14 27.63 -18.70
C ALA A 118 -21.94 28.85 -18.20
N GLU A 119 -22.10 29.01 -16.89
CA GLU A 119 -22.78 30.15 -16.28
C GLU A 119 -22.04 31.47 -16.52
N HIS A 120 -20.72 31.46 -16.42
CA HIS A 120 -19.88 32.60 -16.74
C HIS A 120 -20.05 33.00 -18.21
N GLN A 121 -20.04 32.04 -19.13
CA GLN A 121 -20.25 32.31 -20.56
C GLN A 121 -21.64 32.89 -20.84
N ARG A 122 -22.71 32.36 -20.21
CA ARG A 122 -24.08 32.92 -20.33
C ARG A 122 -24.13 34.36 -19.83
N THR A 123 -23.51 34.62 -18.68
CA THR A 123 -23.44 35.96 -18.08
C THR A 123 -22.67 36.92 -18.98
N ARG A 124 -21.54 36.47 -19.56
CA ARG A 124 -20.74 37.27 -20.48
C ARG A 124 -21.56 37.68 -21.70
N VAL A 125 -22.22 36.72 -22.36
CA VAL A 125 -23.09 37.00 -23.52
C VAL A 125 -24.24 37.93 -23.15
N HIS A 126 -24.87 37.74 -21.98
CA HIS A 126 -25.95 38.62 -21.53
C HIS A 126 -25.46 40.07 -21.33
N LEU A 127 -24.27 40.26 -20.75
CA LEU A 127 -23.67 41.57 -20.56
C LEU A 127 -23.25 42.21 -21.90
N GLU A 128 -22.65 41.44 -22.81
CA GLU A 128 -22.31 41.89 -24.18
C GLU A 128 -23.57 42.43 -24.89
N LEU A 129 -24.66 41.66 -24.92
CA LEU A 129 -25.94 42.06 -25.51
C LEU A 129 -26.53 43.32 -24.85
N ARG A 130 -26.43 43.43 -23.52
CA ARG A 130 -26.92 44.61 -22.79
C ARG A 130 -26.10 45.86 -23.14
N CYS A 131 -24.77 45.72 -23.23
CA CYS A 131 -23.88 46.80 -23.65
C CYS A 131 -24.19 47.26 -25.07
N GLU A 132 -24.39 46.33 -26.01
CA GLU A 132 -24.80 46.65 -27.38
C GLU A 132 -26.16 47.37 -27.42
N GLY A 133 -27.13 46.90 -26.64
CA GLY A 133 -28.45 47.53 -26.52
C GLY A 133 -28.36 48.98 -26.00
N LEU A 134 -27.56 49.20 -24.95
CA LEU A 134 -27.31 50.55 -24.42
C LEU A 134 -26.56 51.44 -25.41
N GLN A 135 -25.62 50.87 -26.17
CA GLN A 135 -24.90 51.61 -27.21
C GLN A 135 -25.84 52.02 -28.35
N LYS A 136 -26.75 51.14 -28.79
CA LYS A 136 -27.79 51.46 -29.77
C LYS A 136 -28.74 52.54 -29.25
N GLN A 137 -29.23 52.40 -28.01
CA GLN A 137 -30.09 53.42 -27.39
C GLN A 137 -29.40 54.79 -27.33
N ARG A 138 -28.10 54.82 -27.04
CA ARG A 138 -27.30 56.05 -27.08
C ARG A 138 -27.18 56.63 -28.49
N GLN A 139 -26.96 55.79 -29.50
CA GLN A 139 -26.91 56.24 -30.90
C GLN A 139 -28.26 56.79 -31.38
N GLU A 140 -29.36 56.14 -31.03
CA GLU A 140 -30.71 56.59 -31.33
C GLU A 140 -31.05 57.93 -30.65
N ALA A 141 -30.67 58.11 -29.38
CA ALA A 141 -30.82 59.38 -28.68
C ALA A 141 -30.02 60.52 -29.33
N LEU A 142 -28.82 60.23 -29.84
CA LEU A 142 -27.99 61.23 -30.54
C LEU A 142 -28.52 61.58 -31.93
N LEU A 143 -29.17 60.64 -32.63
CA LEU A 143 -29.74 60.86 -33.96
C LEU A 143 -31.18 61.41 -33.91
N GLY A 144 -31.94 61.11 -32.85
CA GLY A 144 -33.33 61.56 -32.65
C GLY A 144 -33.49 63.06 -32.36
N ASP A 145 -32.44 63.74 -31.88
CA ASP A 145 -32.44 65.18 -31.61
C ASP A 145 -32.25 66.05 -32.87
N SER A 146 -32.04 65.45 -34.05
CA SER A 146 -31.86 66.20 -35.30
C SER A 146 -33.18 66.49 -36.05
N GLY A 147 -34.34 66.07 -35.52
CA GLY A 147 -35.65 66.22 -36.17
C GLY A 147 -36.63 67.19 -35.49
N ALA A 148 -36.32 67.72 -34.31
CA ALA A 148 -37.18 68.68 -33.62
C ALA A 148 -36.69 70.11 -33.84
N MET A 149 -37.20 70.78 -34.87
CA MET A 149 -37.28 72.24 -34.91
C MET A 149 -38.01 72.71 -33.65
N GLY A 150 -37.28 73.23 -32.67
CA GLY A 150 -37.81 73.62 -31.37
C GLY A 150 -36.96 74.68 -30.72
N VAL A 151 -37.47 75.90 -30.75
CA VAL A 151 -36.96 77.10 -30.09
C VAL A 151 -36.68 76.83 -28.60
N GLY A 152 -35.46 77.15 -28.17
CA GLY A 152 -35.14 77.53 -26.79
C GLY A 152 -34.92 76.40 -25.80
N LEU A 153 -33.66 76.12 -25.46
CA LEU A 153 -33.17 76.18 -24.07
C LEU A 153 -31.65 76.02 -24.01
N ALA A 154 -30.93 77.13 -24.10
CA ALA A 154 -29.53 77.20 -23.71
C ALA A 154 -29.43 77.33 -22.17
N THR A 155 -29.89 76.35 -21.40
CA THR A 155 -29.67 76.31 -19.93
C THR A 155 -29.77 74.88 -19.38
N ALA A 156 -28.79 74.01 -19.65
CA ALA A 156 -28.58 72.79 -18.86
C ALA A 156 -27.19 72.15 -19.07
N ALA A 157 -26.12 72.94 -19.22
CA ALA A 157 -24.78 72.39 -19.45
C ALA A 157 -23.87 72.32 -18.20
N SER A 158 -24.38 72.55 -16.99
CA SER A 158 -23.53 72.63 -15.78
C SER A 158 -23.84 71.63 -14.66
N SER A 159 -24.87 70.80 -14.74
CA SER A 159 -25.28 69.92 -13.62
C SER A 159 -25.04 68.42 -13.84
N GLY A 160 -24.60 67.99 -15.02
CA GLY A 160 -24.41 66.56 -15.36
C GLY A 160 -23.04 65.95 -14.98
N SER A 161 -22.09 66.75 -14.47
CA SER A 161 -20.69 66.32 -14.31
C SER A 161 -20.38 65.62 -12.98
N SER A 162 -21.09 65.92 -11.90
CA SER A 162 -20.79 65.37 -10.57
C SER A 162 -21.22 63.90 -10.41
N LEU A 163 -22.40 63.53 -10.91
CA LEU A 163 -22.91 62.16 -10.81
C LEU A 163 -22.12 61.19 -11.68
N ALA A 164 -21.79 61.58 -12.92
CA ALA A 164 -20.97 60.76 -13.81
C ALA A 164 -19.55 60.55 -13.25
N ARG A 165 -18.94 61.59 -12.65
CA ARG A 165 -17.66 61.46 -11.94
C ARG A 165 -17.76 60.55 -10.72
N PHE A 166 -18.82 60.66 -9.93
CA PHE A 166 -19.04 59.80 -8.77
C PHE A 166 -19.22 58.32 -9.17
N GLN A 167 -19.97 58.06 -10.24
CA GLN A 167 -20.15 56.69 -10.76
C GLN A 167 -18.85 56.09 -11.30
N LEU A 168 -18.03 56.89 -12.00
CA LEU A 168 -16.72 56.48 -12.47
C LEU A 168 -15.76 56.20 -11.31
N GLU A 169 -15.74 57.07 -10.30
CA GLU A 169 -14.89 56.89 -9.12
C GLU A 169 -15.33 55.66 -8.29
N SER A 170 -16.65 55.45 -8.16
CA SER A 170 -17.20 54.24 -7.52
C SER A 170 -16.84 52.97 -8.29
N CYS A 171 -16.93 52.97 -9.62
CA CYS A 171 -16.47 51.85 -10.45
C CYS A 171 -14.96 51.62 -10.30
N ARG A 172 -14.16 52.67 -10.31
CA ARG A 172 -12.70 52.59 -10.13
C ARG A 172 -12.33 51.95 -8.80
N LEU A 173 -12.97 52.36 -7.70
CA LEU A 173 -12.74 51.80 -6.37
C LEU A 173 -13.16 50.32 -6.29
N ARG A 174 -14.28 49.95 -6.91
CA ARG A 174 -14.72 48.55 -7.01
C ARG A 174 -13.72 47.70 -7.81
N VAL A 175 -13.21 48.21 -8.93
CA VAL A 175 -12.19 47.52 -9.73
C VAL A 175 -10.89 47.36 -8.94
N GLN A 176 -10.43 48.39 -8.23
CA GLN A 176 -9.26 48.28 -7.36
C GLN A 176 -9.46 47.24 -6.24
N SER A 177 -10.63 47.22 -5.61
CA SER A 177 -10.95 46.23 -4.58
C SER A 177 -10.94 44.79 -5.14
N LEU A 178 -11.49 44.59 -6.34
CA LEU A 178 -11.48 43.28 -7.00
C LEU A 178 -10.07 42.85 -7.39
N LEU A 179 -9.25 43.76 -7.91
CA LEU A 179 -7.84 43.48 -8.23
C LEU A 179 -7.02 43.12 -6.98
N GLY A 180 -7.30 43.77 -5.85
CA GLY A 180 -6.71 43.40 -4.56
C GLY A 180 -7.05 41.97 -4.15
N ARG A 181 -8.33 41.60 -4.19
CA ARG A 181 -8.78 40.22 -3.90
C ARG A 181 -8.20 39.18 -4.86
N ILE A 182 -8.06 39.51 -6.14
CA ILE A 182 -7.41 38.61 -7.11
C ILE A 182 -5.95 38.37 -6.72
N SER A 183 -5.24 39.43 -6.32
CA SER A 183 -3.83 39.33 -5.90
C SER A 183 -3.67 38.49 -4.62
N GLU A 184 -4.59 38.62 -3.67
CA GLU A 184 -4.64 37.79 -2.45
C GLU A 184 -4.87 36.31 -2.80
N LEU A 185 -5.86 36.02 -3.64
CA LEU A 185 -6.14 34.65 -4.10
C LEU A 185 -4.97 34.05 -4.88
N GLU A 186 -4.26 34.83 -5.69
CA GLU A 186 -3.05 34.37 -6.38
C GLU A 186 -1.92 34.02 -5.39
N ALA A 187 -1.78 34.78 -4.30
CA ALA A 187 -0.80 34.50 -3.25
C ALA A 187 -1.15 33.22 -2.48
N GLU A 188 -2.41 33.03 -2.12
CA GLU A 188 -2.91 31.81 -1.46
C GLU A 188 -2.70 30.58 -2.36
N LEU A 189 -3.04 30.70 -3.64
CA LEU A 189 -2.85 29.61 -4.61
C LEU A 189 -1.37 29.22 -4.74
N ARG A 190 -0.46 30.21 -4.77
CA ARG A 190 0.98 29.97 -4.81
C ARG A 190 1.50 29.26 -3.56
N LEU A 191 0.99 29.62 -2.37
CA LEU A 191 1.33 28.94 -1.13
C LEU A 191 0.86 27.49 -1.15
N ALA A 192 -0.40 27.25 -1.51
CA ALA A 192 -0.95 25.90 -1.63
C ALA A 192 -0.16 25.03 -2.63
N PHE A 193 0.23 25.57 -3.78
CA PHE A 193 1.08 24.86 -4.74
C PHE A 193 2.46 24.51 -4.17
N ASN A 194 3.08 25.42 -3.42
CA ASN A 194 4.37 25.16 -2.78
C ASN A 194 4.26 24.08 -1.69
N ASP A 195 3.17 24.08 -0.93
CA ASP A 195 2.90 23.06 0.09
C ASP A 195 2.68 21.67 -0.53
N CYS A 196 1.88 21.59 -1.61
CA CYS A 196 1.71 20.36 -2.38
C CYS A 196 3.05 19.83 -2.92
N ARG A 197 3.90 20.72 -3.47
CA ARG A 197 5.22 20.34 -3.99
C ARG A 197 6.15 19.87 -2.88
N ALA A 198 6.13 20.52 -1.71
CA ALA A 198 6.90 20.10 -0.55
C ALA A 198 6.47 18.72 -0.06
N ALA A 199 5.16 18.45 -0.02
CA ALA A 199 4.62 17.13 0.31
C ALA A 199 5.07 16.05 -0.69
N GLU A 200 5.04 16.35 -2.00
CA GLU A 200 5.52 15.45 -3.05
C GLU A 200 7.01 15.11 -2.88
N THR A 201 7.85 16.10 -2.56
CA THR A 201 9.28 15.85 -2.33
C THR A 201 9.56 15.05 -1.06
N LYS A 202 8.72 15.17 -0.03
CA LYS A 202 8.79 14.34 1.18
C LYS A 202 8.40 12.90 0.87
N ALA A 203 7.31 12.68 0.13
CA ALA A 203 6.87 11.36 -0.31
C ALA A 203 7.95 10.62 -1.14
N LYS A 204 8.58 11.31 -2.09
CA LYS A 204 9.68 10.72 -2.89
C LYS A 204 10.94 10.37 -2.08
N LYS A 205 11.17 11.06 -0.95
CA LYS A 205 12.30 10.76 -0.06
C LYS A 205 12.01 9.55 0.81
N THR A 206 10.78 9.38 1.28
CA THR A 206 10.37 8.21 2.07
C THR A 206 10.36 6.94 1.23
N GLU A 207 10.01 7.03 -0.05
CA GLU A 207 10.02 5.90 -1.00
C GLU A 207 11.44 5.41 -1.36
N LYS A 208 12.48 6.24 -1.22
CA LYS A 208 13.88 5.85 -1.45
C LYS A 208 14.59 5.24 -0.23
N ILE A 209 13.95 5.28 0.94
CA ILE A 209 14.52 4.80 2.21
C ILE A 209 14.01 3.37 2.54
N GLN A 210 13.01 2.88 1.80
CA GLN A 210 12.55 1.49 1.82
C GLN A 210 13.26 0.68 0.72
#